data_AF-A0A2V6X192-F1
#
_entry.id   AF-A0A2V6X192-F1
#
_cell.length_a   1.000
_cell.length_b   1.000
_cell.length_c   1.000
_cell.angle_alpha   90.00
_cell.angle_beta   90.00
_cell.angle_gamma   90.00
#
_symmetry.space_group_name_H-M   'P 1'
#
loop_
_entity.id
_entity.type
_entity.pdbx_description
1 polymer ?
#
loop_
_entity_poly.entity_id
_entity_poly.type
_entity_poly.pdbx_seq_one_letter_code
_entity_poly.pdbx_strand_id
1 'polypeptide(L)'
;MILAGDVGGTKTVLALFAERDGTLALQREEVLTSHEFPTLESAIERFLTGGPAGTIDAACLGVAGPVVDGRWEAVNLPWKLDEATLAATVGA
;
A
#
# COMPACT_ATOMS: atom_id res chain seq x y z
N MET A 1 2.61 -12.45 4.68
CA MET A 1 1.39 -11.95 4.00
C MET A 1 1.80 -11.08 2.82
N ILE A 2 0.92 -10.88 1.85
CA ILE A 2 1.17 -9.99 0.70
C ILE A 2 0.27 -8.77 0.79
N LEU A 3 0.86 -7.58 0.76
CA LEU A 3 0.12 -6.31 0.67
C LEU A 3 -0.03 -5.92 -0.81
N ALA A 4 -1.26 -5.70 -1.24
CA ALA A 4 -1.55 -5.12 -2.55
C ALA A 4 -2.22 -3.76 -2.38
N GLY A 5 -1.94 -2.83 -3.28
CA GLY A 5 -2.62 -1.54 -3.29
C GLY A 5 -2.86 -0.97 -4.67
N ASP A 6 -3.97 -0.27 -4.83
CA ASP A 6 -4.29 0.58 -5.98
C ASP A 6 -4.43 2.01 -5.48
N VAL A 7 -3.51 2.87 -5.89
CA VAL A 7 -3.29 4.21 -5.34
C VAL A 7 -3.64 5.27 -6.37
N GLY A 8 -4.82 5.86 -6.20
CA GLY A 8 -5.26 7.03 -6.95
C GLY A 8 -5.15 8.33 -6.15
N GLY A 9 -5.49 9.45 -6.80
CA GLY A 9 -5.48 10.78 -6.15
C GLY A 9 -6.65 11.02 -5.18
N THR A 10 -7.76 10.29 -5.32
CA THR A 10 -8.95 10.45 -4.48
C THR A 10 -9.19 9.27 -3.55
N LYS A 11 -8.88 8.07 -4.04
CA LYS A 11 -9.11 6.82 -3.34
C LYS A 11 -7.84 5.97 -3.41
N THR A 12 -7.59 5.27 -2.33
CA THR A 12 -6.55 4.25 -2.22
C THR A 12 -7.20 2.96 -1.74
N VAL A 13 -7.10 1.90 -2.53
CA VAL A 13 -7.59 0.57 -2.15
C VAL A 13 -6.40 -0.22 -1.65
N LEU A 14 -6.50 -0.79 -0.44
CA LEU A 14 -5.48 -1.67 0.12
C LEU A 14 -6.10 -3.03 0.43
N ALA A 15 -5.36 -4.09 0.10
CA ALA A 15 -5.77 -5.45 0.32
C ALA A 15 -4.61 -6.28 0.88
N LEU A 16 -4.93 -7.18 1.80
CA LEU A 16 -4.00 -8.09 2.43
C LEU A 16 -4.36 -9.52 2.04
N PHE A 17 -3.37 -10.26 1.56
CA PHE A 17 -3.53 -11.65 1.14
C PHE A 17 -2.65 -12.58 1.98
N ALA A 18 -3.17 -13.77 2.26
CA ALA A 18 -2.39 -14.88 2.75
C ALA A 18 -2.22 -15.90 1.62
N GLU A 19 -1.00 -16.35 1.38
CA GLU A 19 -0.76 -17.47 0.48
C GLU A 19 -1.06 -18.79 1.21
N ARG A 20 -1.89 -19.63 0.60
CA ARG A 20 -2.24 -20.97 1.09
C ARG A 20 -2.25 -21.91 -0.10
N ASP A 21 -1.43 -22.95 -0.06
CA ASP A 21 -1.35 -23.99 -1.10
C ASP A 21 -1.18 -23.41 -2.53
N GLY A 22 -0.35 -22.37 -2.67
CA GLY A 22 -0.10 -21.68 -3.95
C GLY A 22 -1.24 -20.78 -4.44
N THR A 23 -2.24 -20.52 -3.59
CA THR A 23 -3.35 -19.60 -3.89
C THR A 23 -3.36 -18.41 -2.95
N LEU A 24 -3.73 -17.24 -3.46
CA LEU A 24 -3.88 -16.02 -2.65
C LEU A 24 -5.30 -15.93 -2.11
N ALA A 25 -5.44 -15.95 -0.78
CA ALA A 25 -6.70 -15.77 -0.08
C ALA A 25 -6.78 -14.35 0.51
N LEU A 26 -7.77 -13.57 0.07
CA LEU A 26 -8.03 -12.24 0.62
C LEU A 26 -8.36 -12.33 2.11
N GLN A 27 -7.58 -11.62 2.94
CA GLN A 27 -7.79 -11.53 4.38
C GLN A 27 -8.53 -10.26 4.76
N ARG A 28 -8.25 -9.16 4.06
CA ARG A 28 -8.83 -7.86 4.34
C ARG A 28 -8.69 -6.94 3.13
N GLU A 29 -9.70 -6.11 2.90
CA GLU A 29 -9.69 -5.04 1.92
C GLU A 29 -10.30 -3.79 2.55
N GLU A 30 -9.75 -2.61 2.24
CA GLU A 30 -10.28 -1.32 2.67
C GLU A 30 -10.10 -0.31 1.55
N VAL A 31 -11.13 0.52 1.33
CA VAL A 31 -11.05 1.70 0.46
C VAL A 31 -10.88 2.92 1.36
N LEU A 32 -9.75 3.60 1.24
CA LEU A 32 -9.39 4.79 1.99
C LEU A 32 -9.59 6.04 1.14
N THR A 33 -10.01 7.15 1.78
CA THR A 33 -10.04 8.46 1.13
C THR A 33 -8.64 9.06 1.20
N SER A 34 -7.97 9.21 0.06
CA SER A 34 -6.54 9.59 0.02
C SER A 34 -6.25 10.91 0.76
N HIS A 35 -7.14 11.91 0.63
CA HIS A 35 -6.96 13.21 1.30
C HIS A 35 -7.04 13.19 2.83
N GLU A 36 -7.50 12.10 3.45
CA GLU A 36 -7.50 11.94 4.91
C GLU A 36 -6.10 11.64 5.46
N PHE A 37 -5.13 11.32 4.59
CA PHE A 37 -3.79 10.91 4.98
C PHE A 37 -2.73 11.87 4.44
N PRO A 38 -1.77 12.32 5.28
CA PRO A 38 -0.71 13.21 4.84
C PRO A 38 0.28 12.53 3.88
N THR A 39 0.43 11.21 3.98
CA THR A 39 1.31 10.39 3.12
C THR A 39 0.68 9.02 2.84
N LEU A 40 1.15 8.33 1.79
CA LEU A 40 0.70 6.97 1.50
C LEU A 40 1.14 5.99 2.60
N GLU A 41 2.33 6.16 3.16
CA GLU A 41 2.87 5.39 4.28
C GLU A 41 1.92 5.43 5.48
N SER A 42 1.41 6.61 5.84
CA SER A 42 0.46 6.75 6.95
C SER A 42 -0.88 6.03 6.69
N ALA A 43 -1.32 5.97 5.43
CA ALA A 43 -2.49 5.20 5.03
C ALA A 43 -2.25 3.69 5.16
N ILE A 44 -1.07 3.22 4.73
CA ILE A 44 -0.65 1.83 4.84
C ILE A 44 -0.49 1.42 6.31
N GLU A 45 0.17 2.22 7.14
CA GLU A 45 0.33 1.98 8.57
C GLU A 45 -1.02 1.87 9.27
N ARG A 46 -1.96 2.79 8.99
CA ARG A 46 -3.33 2.69 9.52
C ARG A 46 -4.01 1.42 9.03
N PHE A 47 -3.88 1.07 7.75
CA PHE A 47 -4.44 -0.18 7.26
C PHE A 47 -3.86 -1.37 8.03
N LEU A 48 -2.54 -1.53 8.10
CA LEU A 48 -1.90 -2.68 8.77
C LEU A 48 -2.24 -2.77 10.27
N THR A 49 -2.35 -1.64 10.97
CA THR A 49 -2.69 -1.61 12.40
C THR A 49 -4.13 -2.07 12.68
N GLY A 50 -5.03 -1.95 11.71
CA GLY A 50 -6.45 -2.34 11.84
C GLY A 50 -6.76 -3.80 11.45
N GLY A 51 -5.74 -4.60 11.13
CA GLY A 51 -5.89 -5.93 10.53
C GLY A 51 -5.26 -7.08 11.34
N PRO A 52 -5.31 -8.30 10.80
CA PRO A 52 -4.63 -9.45 11.39
C PRO A 52 -3.12 -9.21 11.48
N ALA A 53 -2.54 -9.52 12.65
CA ALA A 53 -1.11 -9.39 12.89
C ALA A 53 -0.32 -10.44 12.08
N GLY A 54 0.77 -10.01 11.44
CA GLY A 54 1.69 -10.89 10.73
C GLY A 54 2.76 -10.09 9.98
N THR A 55 3.79 -10.79 9.49
CA THR A 55 4.82 -10.20 8.64
C THR A 55 4.30 -10.01 7.22
N ILE A 56 4.68 -8.89 6.59
CA ILE A 56 4.49 -8.69 5.15
C ILE A 56 5.73 -9.27 4.47
N ASP A 57 5.54 -10.26 3.62
CA ASP A 57 6.64 -10.92 2.90
C ASP A 57 6.88 -10.25 1.54
N ALA A 58 5.86 -9.56 1.01
CA ALA A 58 5.92 -8.80 -0.22
C ALA A 58 4.84 -7.71 -0.25
N ALA A 59 5.14 -6.60 -0.93
CA ALA A 59 4.18 -5.54 -1.20
C ALA A 59 4.22 -5.13 -2.67
N CYS A 60 3.05 -4.82 -3.23
CA CYS A 60 2.93 -4.30 -4.60
C CYS A 60 1.85 -3.20 -4.64
N LEU A 61 2.23 -2.01 -5.08
CA LEU A 61 1.33 -0.86 -5.20
C LEU A 61 1.27 -0.40 -6.65
N GLY A 62 0.09 -0.45 -7.25
CA GLY A 62 -0.21 0.27 -8.48
C GLY A 62 -0.48 1.73 -8.16
N VAL A 63 0.16 2.65 -8.90
CA VAL A 63 0.02 4.10 -8.68
C VAL A 63 -0.46 4.81 -9.94
N ALA A 64 -1.29 5.83 -9.77
CA ALA A 64 -1.72 6.69 -10.86
C ALA A 64 -0.60 7.69 -11.24
N GLY A 65 0.24 7.31 -12.21
CA GLY A 65 1.30 8.16 -12.73
C GLY A 65 2.57 7.38 -13.05
N PRO A 66 3.60 8.05 -13.59
CA PRO A 66 4.87 7.41 -13.87
C PRO A 66 5.62 7.09 -12.57
N VAL A 67 6.28 5.93 -12.55
CA VAL A 67 7.31 5.59 -11.57
C VAL A 67 8.65 5.71 -12.28
N VAL A 68 9.55 6.55 -11.76
CA VAL A 68 10.88 6.80 -12.35
C VAL A 68 11.91 6.56 -11.26
N ASP A 69 12.88 5.69 -11.54
CA ASP A 69 13.97 5.33 -10.60
C ASP A 69 13.45 4.93 -9.20
N GLY A 70 12.39 4.12 -9.14
CA GLY A 70 11.80 3.66 -7.89
C GLY A 70 11.01 4.73 -7.13
N ARG A 71 10.76 5.89 -7.75
CA ARG A 71 10.08 7.04 -7.12
C ARG A 71 8.80 7.39 -7.84
N TRP A 72 7.83 7.83 -7.05
CA TRP A 72 6.54 8.30 -7.52
C TRP A 72 6.15 9.59 -6.80
N GLU A 73 5.59 10.53 -7.54
CA GLU A 73 4.96 11.72 -7.01
C GLU A 73 3.51 11.78 -7.50
N ALA A 74 2.58 11.97 -6.57
CA ALA A 74 1.17 12.09 -6.92
C ALA A 74 0.90 13.44 -7.60
N VAL A 75 0.07 13.43 -8.65
CA VAL A 75 -0.23 14.66 -9.41
C VAL A 75 -1.17 15.61 -8.63
N ASN A 76 -2.07 15.07 -7.80
CA ASN A 76 -3.12 15.83 -7.10
C ASN A 76 -3.06 15.70 -5.57
N LEU A 77 -1.97 15.14 -5.03
CA LEU A 77 -1.72 14.99 -3.60
C LEU A 77 -0.28 15.40 -3.29
N PRO A 78 0.04 15.82 -2.05
CA PRO A 78 1.42 16.12 -1.66
C PRO A 78 2.28 14.86 -1.46
N TRP A 79 1.78 13.69 -1.87
CA TRP A 79 2.43 12.41 -1.63
C TRP A 79 3.65 12.24 -2.55
N LYS A 80 4.74 11.82 -1.93
CA LYS A 80 5.95 11.36 -2.59
C LYS A 80 6.30 10.01 -1.99
N LEU A 81 6.72 9.10 -2.84
CA LEU A 81 7.07 7.74 -2.44
C LEU A 81 8.40 7.36 -3.07
N ASP A 82 9.20 6.65 -2.31
CA ASP A 82 10.43 5.98 -2.75
C ASP A 82 10.32 4.51 -2.34
N GLU A 83 10.60 3.59 -3.25
CA GLU A 83 10.41 2.15 -3.04
C GLU A 83 11.21 1.62 -1.84
N ALA A 84 12.38 2.18 -1.54
CA ALA A 84 13.18 1.77 -0.38
C ALA A 84 12.54 2.23 0.93
N THR A 85 11.93 3.42 0.92
CA THR A 85 11.17 3.91 2.09
C THR A 85 9.92 3.08 2.30
N LEU A 86 9.20 2.76 1.22
CA LEU A 86 8.03 1.89 1.26
C LEU A 86 8.37 0.51 1.84
N ALA A 87 9.42 -0.14 1.35
CA ALA A 87 9.90 -1.44 1.83
C ALA A 87 10.13 -1.42 3.34
N ALA A 88 10.80 -0.38 3.86
CA ALA A 88 11.02 -0.18 5.28
C ALA A 88 9.71 0.02 6.07
N THR A 89 8.74 0.79 5.54
CA THR A 89 7.43 1.01 6.18
C THR A 89 6.60 -0.28 6.28
N VAL A 90 6.58 -1.10 5.23
CA VAL A 90 5.79 -2.34 5.21
C VAL A 90 6.49 -3.52 5.87
N GLY A 91 7.81 -3.41 6.10
CA GLY A 91 8.62 -4.46 6.70
C GLY A 91 8.87 -5.65 5.76
N ALA A 92 9.01 -5.37 4.46
CA ALA A 92 9.28 -6.36 3.40
C ALA A 92 10.61 -6.05 2.69
#